data_AF-A0A1I6SRF6-F1
#
_entry.id   AF-A0A1I6SRF6-F1
#
_cell.length_a   1.000
_cell.length_b   1.000
_cell.length_c   1.000
_cell.angle_alpha   90.00
_cell.angle_beta   90.00
_cell.angle_gamma   90.00
#
_symmetry.space_group_name_H-M   'P 1'
#
loop_
_entity.id
_entity.type
_entity.pdbx_description
1 polymer ?
#
loop_
_entity_poly.entity_id
_entity_poly.type
_entity_poly.pdbx_seq_one_letter_code
_entity_poly.pdbx_strand_id
1 'polypeptide(L)'
;MVDKYFTICLRREIMKEKPDFVLVGISFAFGVVVTAGWLYGMTTAAVPERVVLTLSAGFPFAWMALIALGTLLLGGWVRLPTDALLGGEILGTLGGFCVFAIQDGWGFGIFTVASLAILAIVLGAWPVYELNRRHGVVEEPVYGTWRYVFVALAIIATAIPLLLIG
;
A
#
# COMPACT_ATOMS: atom_id res chain seq x y z
N MET A 1 32.58 -9.07 12.05
CA MET A 1 32.22 -8.64 10.68
C MET A 1 31.68 -9.77 9.80
N VAL A 2 31.95 -11.05 10.10
CA VAL A 2 31.49 -12.21 9.29
C VAL A 2 29.98 -12.49 9.40
N ASP A 3 29.36 -12.23 10.56
CA ASP A 3 27.92 -12.49 10.77
C ASP A 3 26.97 -11.72 9.84
N LYS A 4 27.32 -10.49 9.49
CA LYS A 4 26.45 -9.64 8.65
C LYS A 4 26.35 -10.19 7.23
N TYR A 5 27.47 -10.65 6.67
CA TYR A 5 27.51 -11.21 5.33
C TYR A 5 26.85 -12.57 5.25
N PHE A 6 27.02 -13.41 6.27
CA PHE A 6 26.37 -14.72 6.32
C PHE A 6 24.85 -14.60 6.39
N THR A 7 24.34 -13.66 7.20
CA THR A 7 22.90 -13.39 7.30
C THR A 7 22.32 -12.82 6.01
N ILE A 8 23.09 -12.04 5.23
CA ILE A 8 22.66 -11.48 3.94
C ILE A 8 22.67 -12.57 2.85
N CYS A 9 23.65 -13.49 2.84
CA CYS A 9 23.69 -14.61 1.90
C CYS A 9 22.56 -15.61 2.15
N LEU A 10 22.35 -16.05 3.40
CA LEU A 10 21.23 -16.94 3.75
C LEU A 10 19.86 -16.28 3.43
N ARG A 11 19.77 -14.96 3.60
CA ARG A 11 18.59 -14.14 3.25
C ARG A 11 18.30 -14.14 1.74
N ARG A 12 19.32 -14.23 0.89
CA ARG A 12 19.16 -14.28 -0.58
C ARG A 12 18.69 -15.65 -1.05
N GLU A 13 19.04 -16.73 -0.34
CA GLU A 13 18.60 -18.09 -0.67
C GLU A 13 17.14 -18.37 -0.25
N ILE A 14 16.71 -17.93 0.93
CA ILE A 14 15.32 -18.13 1.39
C ILE A 14 14.30 -17.38 0.51
N MET A 15 14.69 -16.22 -0.03
CA MET A 15 13.84 -15.45 -0.96
C MET A 15 13.75 -16.10 -2.35
N LYS A 16 14.70 -16.96 -2.75
CA LYS A 16 14.63 -17.73 -4.00
C LYS A 16 13.68 -18.93 -3.92
N GLU A 17 13.32 -19.40 -2.72
CA GLU A 17 12.48 -20.58 -2.54
C GLU A 17 10.97 -20.29 -2.62
N LYS A 18 10.54 -19.03 -2.43
CA LYS A 18 9.13 -18.67 -2.60
C LYS A 18 8.89 -18.28 -4.05
N PRO A 19 7.89 -18.86 -4.75
CA PRO A 19 7.52 -18.41 -6.08
C PRO A 19 7.13 -16.93 -6.01
N ASP A 20 7.63 -16.10 -6.92
CA ASP A 20 7.32 -14.66 -6.97
C ASP A 20 5.81 -14.38 -6.92
N PHE A 21 5.00 -15.28 -7.50
CA PHE A 21 3.54 -15.24 -7.45
C PHE A 21 2.95 -15.29 -6.04
N VAL A 22 3.55 -16.05 -5.11
CA VAL A 22 3.06 -16.16 -3.72
C VAL A 22 3.29 -14.86 -2.95
N LEU A 23 4.44 -14.21 -3.18
CA LEU A 23 4.77 -12.92 -2.55
C LEU A 23 3.85 -11.80 -3.05
N VAL A 24 3.61 -11.76 -4.36
CA VAL A 24 2.61 -10.87 -4.97
C VAL A 24 1.20 -11.19 -4.47
N GLY A 25 0.85 -12.47 -4.31
CA GLY A 25 -0.45 -12.90 -3.81
C GLY A 25 -0.76 -12.45 -2.37
N ILE A 26 0.22 -12.50 -1.47
CA ILE A 26 0.06 -11.99 -0.09
C ILE A 26 -0.19 -10.48 -0.09
N SER A 27 0.62 -9.77 -0.86
CA SER A 27 0.52 -8.32 -1.06
C SER A 27 -0.84 -7.91 -1.68
N PHE A 28 -1.27 -8.66 -2.69
CA PHE A 28 -2.59 -8.52 -3.31
C PHE A 28 -3.74 -8.72 -2.32
N ALA A 29 -3.67 -9.78 -1.50
CA ALA A 29 -4.68 -10.04 -0.49
C ALA A 29 -4.79 -8.90 0.53
N PHE A 30 -3.68 -8.30 0.93
CA PHE A 30 -3.71 -7.10 1.77
C PHE A 30 -4.40 -5.93 1.06
N GLY A 31 -4.09 -5.66 -0.21
CA GLY A 31 -4.78 -4.65 -1.02
C GLY A 31 -6.30 -4.85 -1.07
N VAL A 32 -6.77 -6.10 -1.17
CA VAL A 32 -8.22 -6.40 -1.09
C VAL A 32 -8.81 -6.08 0.29
N VAL A 33 -8.07 -6.39 1.36
CA VAL A 33 -8.47 -6.05 2.75
C VAL A 33 -8.55 -4.54 2.96
N VAL A 34 -7.68 -3.75 2.33
CA VAL A 34 -7.73 -2.28 2.35
C VAL A 34 -9.08 -1.77 1.87
N THR A 35 -9.54 -2.26 0.71
CA THR A 35 -10.87 -1.93 0.18
C THR A 35 -11.98 -2.40 1.13
N ALA A 36 -11.91 -3.66 1.61
CA ALA A 36 -12.92 -4.20 2.51
C ALA A 36 -13.04 -3.39 3.82
N GLY A 37 -11.93 -2.90 4.35
CA GLY A 37 -11.90 -2.04 5.54
C GLY A 37 -12.59 -0.69 5.34
N TRP A 38 -12.46 -0.08 4.14
CA TRP A 38 -13.20 1.13 3.78
C TRP A 38 -14.71 0.86 3.76
N LEU A 39 -15.12 -0.22 3.11
CA LEU A 39 -16.53 -0.61 2.98
C LEU A 39 -17.16 -0.92 4.32
N TYR A 40 -16.45 -1.66 5.17
CA TYR A 40 -16.89 -1.93 6.53
C TYR A 40 -17.09 -0.64 7.33
N GLY A 41 -16.14 0.30 7.27
CA GLY A 41 -16.25 1.57 7.99
C GLY A 41 -17.39 2.46 7.49
N MET A 42 -17.70 2.44 6.20
CA MET A 42 -18.82 3.18 5.61
C MET A 42 -20.18 2.55 5.93
N THR A 43 -20.27 1.22 5.95
CA THR A 43 -21.53 0.49 6.21
C THR A 43 -21.85 0.37 7.71
N THR A 44 -20.84 0.35 8.58
CA THR A 44 -21.04 0.36 10.04
C THR A 44 -21.23 1.76 10.63
N ALA A 45 -21.12 2.82 9.82
CA ALA A 45 -21.43 4.20 10.19
C ALA A 45 -22.95 4.47 10.34
N ALA A 46 -23.73 3.49 10.81
CA ALA A 46 -25.06 3.67 11.39
C ALA A 46 -24.96 4.28 12.80
N VAL A 47 -24.17 5.33 12.95
CA VAL A 47 -23.86 6.01 14.21
C VAL A 47 -24.59 7.36 14.21
N PRO A 48 -25.11 7.87 15.34
CA PRO A 48 -25.90 9.12 15.36
C PRO A 48 -25.18 10.30 14.68
N GLU A 49 -25.92 11.14 13.94
CA GLU A 49 -25.44 12.24 13.07
C GLU A 49 -24.28 13.09 13.65
N ARG A 50 -24.21 13.29 14.97
CA ARG A 50 -23.15 14.07 15.62
C ARG A 50 -21.79 13.36 15.67
N VAL A 51 -21.78 12.03 15.73
CA VAL A 51 -20.56 11.22 15.66
C VAL A 51 -20.16 11.02 14.20
N VAL A 52 -21.12 11.02 13.26
CA VAL A 52 -20.84 11.00 11.82
C VAL A 52 -19.95 12.18 11.42
N LEU A 53 -20.16 13.39 11.91
CA LEU A 53 -19.29 14.55 11.58
C LEU A 53 -17.87 14.46 12.16
N THR A 54 -17.67 13.80 13.31
CA THR A 54 -16.35 13.68 13.96
C THR A 54 -15.58 12.43 13.48
N LEU A 55 -16.27 11.31 13.27
CA LEU A 55 -15.71 10.11 12.65
C LEU A 55 -15.55 10.28 11.14
N SER A 56 -16.43 10.98 10.41
CA SER A 56 -16.26 11.19 8.95
C SER A 56 -15.03 12.02 8.61
N ALA A 57 -14.65 12.97 9.46
CA ALA A 57 -13.42 13.75 9.27
C ALA A 57 -12.16 12.94 9.63
N GLY A 58 -12.20 12.10 10.68
CA GLY A 58 -11.04 11.35 11.16
C GLY A 58 -10.84 9.97 10.55
N PHE A 59 -11.92 9.32 10.09
CA PHE A 59 -11.90 7.95 9.58
C PHE A 59 -11.00 7.77 8.35
N PRO A 60 -11.04 8.64 7.32
CA PRO A 60 -10.14 8.51 6.18
C PRO A 60 -8.66 8.57 6.60
N PHE A 61 -8.31 9.46 7.53
CA PHE A 61 -6.93 9.56 8.03
C PHE A 61 -6.52 8.37 8.89
N ALA A 62 -7.41 7.88 9.77
CA ALA A 62 -7.15 6.70 10.59
C ALA A 62 -6.99 5.44 9.72
N TRP A 63 -7.84 5.28 8.71
CA TRP A 63 -7.75 4.20 7.73
C TRP A 63 -6.45 4.28 6.91
N MET A 64 -6.09 5.47 6.40
CA MET A 64 -4.81 5.69 5.73
C MET A 64 -3.61 5.37 6.63
N ALA A 65 -3.65 5.76 7.91
CA ALA A 65 -2.59 5.44 8.86
C ALA A 65 -2.46 3.93 9.08
N LEU A 66 -3.59 3.20 9.17
CA LEU A 66 -3.60 1.74 9.28
C LEU A 66 -3.07 1.05 8.03
N ILE A 67 -3.39 1.55 6.84
CA ILE A 67 -2.82 1.05 5.57
C ILE A 67 -1.31 1.24 5.59
N ALA A 68 -0.84 2.47 5.82
CA ALA A 68 0.59 2.78 5.81
C ALA A 68 1.37 1.94 6.84
N LEU A 69 0.81 1.75 8.04
CA LEU A 69 1.38 0.88 9.07
C LEU A 69 1.39 -0.58 8.62
N GLY A 70 0.29 -1.07 8.05
CA GLY A 70 0.18 -2.44 7.55
C GLY A 70 1.17 -2.73 6.43
N THR A 71 1.29 -1.85 5.44
CA THR A 71 2.28 -1.92 4.36
C THR A 71 3.70 -1.90 4.91
N LEU A 72 3.98 -1.04 5.91
CA LEU A 72 5.28 -0.98 6.58
C LEU A 72 5.60 -2.30 7.30
N LEU A 73 4.63 -2.88 8.00
CA LEU A 73 4.78 -4.16 8.69
C LEU A 73 4.96 -5.31 7.70
N LEU A 74 4.20 -5.36 6.60
CA LEU A 74 4.35 -6.34 5.54
C LEU A 74 5.74 -6.26 4.89
N GLY A 75 6.16 -5.06 4.50
CA GLY A 75 7.48 -4.83 3.93
C GLY A 75 8.63 -5.10 4.91
N GLY A 76 8.45 -4.82 6.20
CA GLY A 76 9.49 -4.99 7.22
C GLY A 76 9.60 -6.40 7.79
N TRP A 77 8.46 -7.01 8.16
CA TRP A 77 8.37 -8.29 8.86
C TRP A 77 8.30 -9.46 7.90
N VAL A 78 7.44 -9.38 6.87
CA VAL A 78 7.34 -10.40 5.82
C VAL A 78 8.48 -10.25 4.80
N ARG A 79 9.15 -9.08 4.78
CA ARG A 79 10.30 -8.77 3.92
C ARG A 79 9.98 -8.92 2.43
N LEU A 80 8.77 -8.52 2.05
CA LEU A 80 8.36 -8.50 0.64
C LEU A 80 9.27 -7.57 -0.16
N PRO A 81 9.68 -7.96 -1.38
CA PRO A 81 10.42 -7.07 -2.26
C PRO A 81 9.50 -5.92 -2.70
N THR A 82 10.07 -4.73 -2.91
CA THR A 82 9.33 -3.47 -3.10
C THR A 82 8.36 -3.52 -4.29
N ASP A 83 8.74 -4.22 -5.34
CA ASP A 83 7.94 -4.46 -6.54
C ASP A 83 6.72 -5.34 -6.26
N ALA A 84 6.89 -6.45 -5.53
CA ALA A 84 5.78 -7.29 -5.13
C ALA A 84 4.87 -6.60 -4.11
N LEU A 85 5.44 -5.83 -3.18
CA LEU A 85 4.70 -5.05 -2.19
C LEU A 85 3.83 -4.00 -2.86
N LEU A 86 4.42 -3.10 -3.66
CA LEU A 86 3.64 -2.06 -4.35
C LEU A 86 2.73 -2.64 -5.42
N GLY A 87 3.23 -3.54 -6.26
CA GLY A 87 2.47 -4.13 -7.35
C GLY A 87 1.25 -4.90 -6.86
N GLY A 88 1.44 -5.77 -5.87
CA GLY A 88 0.35 -6.55 -5.28
C GLY A 88 -0.67 -5.66 -4.57
N GLU A 89 -0.24 -4.80 -3.65
CA GLU A 89 -1.16 -3.96 -2.87
C GLU A 89 -1.96 -3.00 -3.77
N ILE A 90 -1.33 -2.37 -4.77
CA ILE A 90 -2.01 -1.47 -5.70
C ILE A 90 -3.01 -2.25 -6.57
N LEU A 91 -2.62 -3.40 -7.13
CA LEU A 91 -3.53 -4.22 -7.95
C LEU A 91 -4.72 -4.77 -7.14
N GLY A 92 -4.47 -5.22 -5.90
CA GLY A 92 -5.51 -5.69 -5.00
C GLY A 92 -6.49 -4.58 -4.62
N THR A 93 -5.96 -3.41 -4.30
CA THR A 93 -6.76 -2.22 -3.95
C THR A 93 -7.61 -1.76 -5.14
N LEU A 94 -7.01 -1.60 -6.31
CA LEU A 94 -7.73 -1.21 -7.52
C LEU A 94 -8.78 -2.26 -7.93
N GLY A 95 -8.42 -3.55 -7.89
CA GLY A 95 -9.33 -4.65 -8.19
C GLY A 95 -10.52 -4.67 -7.24
N GLY A 96 -10.29 -4.55 -5.93
CA GLY A 96 -11.35 -4.49 -4.93
C GLY A 96 -12.29 -3.30 -5.16
N PHE A 97 -11.73 -2.11 -5.38
CA PHE A 97 -12.54 -0.92 -5.63
C PHE A 97 -13.29 -0.98 -6.96
N CYS A 98 -12.72 -1.57 -8.02
CA CYS A 98 -13.44 -1.80 -9.28
C CYS A 98 -14.65 -2.71 -9.11
N VAL A 99 -14.51 -3.82 -8.36
CA VAL A 99 -15.63 -4.72 -8.06
C VAL A 99 -16.72 -3.99 -7.29
N PHE A 100 -16.36 -3.18 -6.30
CA PHE A 100 -17.30 -2.35 -5.55
C PHE A 100 -18.00 -1.31 -6.44
N ALA A 101 -17.27 -0.65 -7.34
CA ALA A 101 -17.83 0.31 -8.29
C ALA A 101 -18.99 -0.28 -9.09
N ILE A 102 -18.80 -1.52 -9.55
CA ILE A 102 -19.76 -2.26 -10.35
C ILE A 102 -20.98 -2.65 -9.51
N GLN A 103 -20.77 -3.07 -8.26
CA GLN A 103 -21.83 -3.55 -7.38
C GLN A 103 -22.74 -2.44 -6.87
N ASP A 104 -22.17 -1.31 -6.44
CA ASP A 104 -22.90 -0.26 -5.73
C ASP A 104 -23.13 1.01 -6.57
N GLY A 105 -22.71 1.02 -7.85
CA GLY A 105 -22.90 2.14 -8.77
C GLY A 105 -22.05 3.37 -8.44
N TRP A 106 -21.01 3.20 -7.62
CA TRP A 106 -20.18 4.26 -7.04
C TRP A 106 -19.03 4.71 -7.95
N GLY A 107 -19.29 4.88 -9.24
CA GLY A 107 -18.22 5.04 -10.25
C GLY A 107 -17.22 6.17 -9.99
N PHE A 108 -17.67 7.34 -9.51
CA PHE A 108 -16.82 8.54 -9.42
C PHE A 108 -16.05 8.68 -8.09
N GLY A 109 -16.69 8.40 -6.95
CA GLY A 109 -16.06 8.55 -5.63
C GLY A 109 -14.90 7.57 -5.39
N ILE A 110 -14.87 6.48 -6.15
CA ILE A 110 -13.84 5.44 -6.06
C ILE A 110 -12.47 5.94 -6.52
N PHE A 111 -12.41 6.82 -7.52
CA PHE A 111 -11.13 7.36 -7.97
C PHE A 111 -10.45 8.17 -6.87
N THR A 112 -11.22 8.94 -6.09
CA THR A 112 -10.68 9.70 -4.95
C THR A 112 -10.23 8.78 -3.82
N VAL A 113 -11.07 7.80 -3.43
CA VAL A 113 -10.76 6.90 -2.30
C VAL A 113 -9.62 5.93 -2.62
N ALA A 114 -9.61 5.34 -3.81
CA ALA A 114 -8.54 4.46 -4.25
C ALA A 114 -7.20 5.20 -4.34
N SER A 115 -7.21 6.45 -4.81
CA SER A 115 -6.00 7.29 -4.82
C SER A 115 -5.47 7.58 -3.41
N LEU A 116 -6.33 7.86 -2.42
CA LEU A 116 -5.90 8.02 -1.03
C LEU A 116 -5.31 6.72 -0.45
N ALA A 117 -5.90 5.57 -0.78
CA ALA A 117 -5.36 4.26 -0.39
C ALA A 117 -3.96 4.03 -0.95
N ILE A 118 -3.78 4.29 -2.26
CA ILE A 118 -2.50 4.16 -2.95
C ILE A 118 -1.46 5.10 -2.35
N LEU A 119 -1.84 6.33 -2.00
CA LEU A 119 -0.94 7.26 -1.32
C LEU A 119 -0.49 6.72 0.04
N ALA A 120 -1.40 6.13 0.83
CA ALA A 120 -1.06 5.51 2.10
C ALA A 120 -0.12 4.30 1.95
N ILE A 121 -0.35 3.45 0.95
CA ILE A 121 0.54 2.34 0.57
C ILE A 121 1.95 2.86 0.26
N VAL A 122 2.03 3.89 -0.59
CA VAL A 122 3.31 4.53 -0.96
C VAL A 122 4.04 5.08 0.27
N LEU A 123 3.33 5.76 1.18
CA LEU A 123 3.89 6.29 2.41
C LEU A 123 4.40 5.19 3.36
N GLY A 124 3.72 4.04 3.42
CA GLY A 124 4.15 2.89 4.23
C GLY A 124 5.32 2.11 3.63
N ALA A 125 5.36 1.99 2.30
CA ALA A 125 6.40 1.26 1.58
C ALA A 125 7.74 2.03 1.49
N TRP A 126 7.70 3.37 1.46
CA TRP A 126 8.90 4.19 1.31
C TRP A 126 9.93 4.00 2.45
N PRO A 127 9.56 4.03 3.75
CA PRO A 127 10.49 3.77 4.84
C PRO A 127 11.13 2.39 4.77
N VAL A 128 10.36 1.37 4.39
CA VAL A 128 10.86 0.00 4.23
C VAL A 128 11.91 -0.07 3.12
N TYR A 129 11.61 0.54 1.97
CA TYR A 129 12.56 0.65 0.86
C TYR A 129 13.86 1.34 1.30
N GLU A 130 13.75 2.50 1.95
CA GLU A 130 14.91 3.29 2.37
C GLU A 130 15.75 2.54 3.43
N LEU A 131 15.12 1.82 4.35
CA LEU A 131 15.81 0.97 5.32
C LEU A 131 16.56 -0.19 4.63
N ASN A 132 15.89 -0.91 3.73
CA ASN A 132 16.51 -2.02 2.99
C ASN A 132 17.68 -1.58 2.13
N ARG A 133 17.57 -0.39 1.51
CA ARG A 133 18.66 0.26 0.78
C ARG A 133 19.84 0.60 1.70
N ARG A 134 19.60 1.26 2.84
CA ARG A 134 20.65 1.63 3.81
C ARG A 134 21.40 0.41 4.37
N HIS A 135 20.73 -0.73 4.45
CA HIS A 135 21.33 -1.98 4.90
C HIS A 135 22.01 -2.80 3.78
N GLY A 136 22.03 -2.29 2.53
CA GLY A 136 22.69 -2.96 1.41
C GLY A 136 22.02 -4.27 0.98
N VAL A 137 20.74 -4.46 1.33
CA VAL A 137 19.96 -5.66 0.99
C VAL A 137 19.50 -5.63 -0.48
N VAL A 138 19.41 -4.43 -1.06
CA VAL A 138 19.00 -4.21 -2.44
C VAL A 138 20.20 -3.68 -3.24
N GLU A 139 20.72 -4.48 -4.17
CA GLU A 139 21.73 -4.07 -5.15
C GLU A 139 21.03 -3.27 -6.27
N GLU A 140 20.58 -2.06 -5.95
CA GLU A 140 20.05 -1.13 -6.94
C GLU A 140 21.14 -0.17 -7.43
N PRO A 141 21.09 0.26 -8.71
CA PRO A 141 22.02 1.26 -9.22
C PRO A 141 21.99 2.53 -8.37
N VAL A 142 23.16 3.17 -8.25
CA VAL A 142 23.45 4.36 -7.41
C VAL A 142 22.46 5.52 -7.63
N TYR A 143 21.77 5.54 -8.78
CA TYR A 143 20.68 6.45 -9.12
C TYR A 143 19.33 5.72 -9.33
N GLY A 144 18.46 5.76 -8.32
CA GLY A 144 17.21 6.51 -8.42
C GLY A 144 15.91 5.87 -8.91
N THR A 145 15.86 4.67 -9.50
CA THR A 145 14.63 4.23 -10.21
C THR A 145 13.38 4.19 -9.31
N TRP A 146 13.46 3.59 -8.12
CA TRP A 146 12.29 3.46 -7.25
C TRP A 146 11.89 4.75 -6.54
N ARG A 147 12.84 5.62 -6.18
CA ARG A 147 12.50 6.95 -5.61
C ARG A 147 11.68 7.76 -6.61
N TYR A 148 12.03 7.72 -7.90
CA TYR A 148 11.22 8.36 -8.94
C TYR A 148 9.86 7.69 -9.11
N VAL A 149 9.80 6.35 -9.06
CA VAL A 149 8.52 5.61 -9.12
C VAL A 149 7.61 6.00 -7.96
N PHE A 150 8.10 6.01 -6.73
CA PHE A 150 7.32 6.44 -5.57
C PHE A 150 6.86 7.89 -5.66
N VAL A 151 7.74 8.81 -6.09
CA VAL A 151 7.36 10.22 -6.30
C VAL A 151 6.30 10.32 -7.41
N ALA A 152 6.46 9.60 -8.51
CA ALA A 152 5.49 9.56 -9.59
C ALA A 152 4.14 9.00 -9.10
N LEU A 153 4.13 7.91 -8.34
CA LEU A 153 2.92 7.33 -7.76
C LEU A 153 2.24 8.30 -6.78
N ALA A 154 3.01 8.99 -5.94
CA ALA A 154 2.47 10.01 -5.04
C ALA A 154 1.87 11.21 -5.82
N ILE A 155 2.55 11.68 -6.87
CA ILE A 155 2.03 12.74 -7.76
C ILE A 155 0.74 12.27 -8.44
N ILE A 156 0.70 11.06 -9.00
CA ILE A 156 -0.49 10.52 -9.66
C ILE A 156 -1.64 10.39 -8.66
N ALA A 157 -1.38 9.82 -7.49
CA ALA A 157 -2.38 9.63 -6.43
C ALA A 157 -2.90 10.97 -5.87
N THR A 158 -2.13 12.05 -5.92
CA THR A 158 -2.59 13.39 -5.49
C THR A 158 -3.26 14.17 -6.62
N ALA A 159 -2.78 14.02 -7.85
CA ALA A 159 -3.30 14.72 -9.03
C ALA A 159 -4.71 14.24 -9.40
N ILE A 160 -5.01 12.94 -9.28
CA ILE A 160 -6.33 12.39 -9.61
C ILE A 160 -7.44 13.06 -8.78
N PRO A 161 -7.38 13.12 -7.43
CA PRO A 161 -8.35 13.87 -6.64
C PRO A 161 -8.46 15.36 -7.02
N LEU A 162 -7.32 16.03 -7.28
CA LEU A 162 -7.31 17.46 -7.60
C LEU A 162 -7.99 17.76 -8.94
N LEU A 163 -7.78 16.90 -9.95
CA LEU A 163 -8.44 17.01 -11.26
C LEU A 163 -9.95 16.72 -11.20
N LEU A 164 -10.42 16.05 -10.16
CA LEU A 164 -11.84 15.72 -9.96
C LEU A 164 -12.59 16.80 -9.16
N ILE A 165 -11.86 17.67 -8.44
CA ILE A 165 -12.43 18.75 -7.61
C ILE A 165 -12.45 20.09 -8.37
N GLY A 166 -11.51 20.31 -9.30
CA GLY A 166 -11.42 21.50 -10.15
C GLY A 166 -12.35 21.46 -11.35
#